data_AF-A0AAQ4FAD1-F1
#
_entry.id   AF-A0AAQ4FAD1-F1
#
_cell.length_a   1.000
_cell.length_b   1.000
_cell.length_c   1.000
_cell.angle_alpha   90.00
_cell.angle_beta   90.00
_cell.angle_gamma   90.00
#
_symmetry.space_group_name_H-M   'P 1'
#
loop_
_entity.id
_entity.type
_entity.pdbx_description
1 polymer ?
#
loop_
_entity_poly.entity_id
_entity_poly.type
_entity_poly.pdbx_seq_one_letter_code
_entity_poly.pdbx_strand_id
1 'polypeptide(L)'
;MTHVLVRWITERAWDVYSVRALVDAELSVRLLTEENTIKKVRGEVVSVRWKDGEAPAEAELLDFGSERSMEKKRANLAKAAVATKEPEAAAEDHSVCQCDAAKKLAEMEDYIKNLEDRLHVAEDRLQMAENNAESFAMVKKASKLVRRLQALQEAPRQADVPKADTEDIGGGVMVEKTVISRLHAHCQGLPTKFARSLLRNVFTDEELRQKSLYGKGTNAYKEGPAKDGLDPVRLNAVLGMHRFVFE
;
A
#
# COMPACT_ATOMS: atom_id res chain seq x y z
N MET A 1 18.84 -8.99 -12.76
CA MET A 1 19.94 -8.00 -12.75
C MET A 1 21.17 -8.75 -13.26
N THR A 2 21.78 -8.30 -14.34
CA THR A 2 22.75 -9.10 -15.13
C THR A 2 24.00 -8.34 -15.54
N HIS A 3 24.06 -7.03 -15.28
CA HIS A 3 25.14 -6.17 -15.71
C HIS A 3 25.62 -5.27 -14.57
N VAL A 4 26.92 -5.02 -14.57
CA VAL A 4 27.62 -4.13 -13.64
C VAL A 4 28.08 -2.87 -14.37
N LEU A 5 28.01 -1.74 -13.68
CA LEU A 5 28.59 -0.47 -14.10
C LEU A 5 29.94 -0.32 -13.41
N VAL A 6 31.00 -0.12 -14.20
CA VAL A 6 32.37 0.00 -13.70
C VAL A 6 33.00 1.31 -14.16
N ARG A 7 33.97 1.79 -13.37
CA ARG A 7 34.85 2.92 -13.72
C ARG A 7 36.28 2.41 -13.85
N TRP A 8 36.87 2.53 -15.03
CA TRP A 8 38.27 2.18 -15.24
C TRP A 8 39.19 3.11 -14.47
N ILE A 9 40.14 2.55 -13.73
CA ILE A 9 41.09 3.33 -12.92
C ILE A 9 42.06 4.09 -13.83
N THR A 10 42.52 3.44 -14.90
CA THR A 10 43.50 3.97 -15.85
C THR A 10 42.92 5.06 -16.75
N GLU A 11 41.71 4.86 -17.28
CA GLU A 11 41.14 5.71 -18.32
C GLU A 11 40.07 6.69 -17.81
N ARG A 12 39.68 6.59 -16.53
CA ARG A 12 38.54 7.33 -15.94
C ARG A 12 37.27 7.27 -16.80
N ALA A 13 37.12 6.18 -17.56
CA ALA A 13 35.97 5.93 -18.40
C ALA A 13 34.97 5.02 -17.67
N TRP A 14 33.68 5.19 -18.00
CA TRP A 14 32.61 4.34 -17.48
C TRP A 14 32.17 3.37 -18.55
N ASP A 15 32.08 2.09 -18.19
CA ASP A 15 31.60 1.03 -19.06
C ASP A 15 30.65 0.09 -18.32
N VAL A 16 29.90 -0.68 -19.11
CA VAL A 16 28.92 -1.65 -18.62
C VAL A 16 29.32 -3.02 -19.12
N TYR A 17 29.46 -3.97 -18.19
CA TYR A 17 29.79 -5.35 -18.51
C TYR A 17 28.81 -6.33 -17.89
N SER A 18 28.72 -7.52 -18.46
CA SER A 18 28.01 -8.63 -17.81
C SER A 18 28.71 -8.99 -16.50
N VAL A 19 27.95 -9.45 -15.49
CA VAL A 19 28.55 -9.98 -14.24
C VAL A 19 29.58 -11.08 -14.54
N ARG A 20 29.36 -11.85 -15.62
CA ARG A 20 30.27 -12.93 -16.04
C ARG A 20 31.66 -12.45 -16.48
N ALA A 21 31.83 -11.15 -16.73
CA ALA A 21 33.11 -10.54 -17.07
C ALA A 21 33.98 -10.29 -15.83
N LEU A 22 33.43 -10.38 -14.62
CA LEU A 22 34.22 -10.29 -13.39
C LEU A 22 35.09 -11.54 -13.23
N VAL A 23 36.36 -11.33 -12.87
CA VAL A 23 37.28 -12.43 -12.58
C VAL A 23 36.91 -13.14 -11.28
N ASP A 24 36.40 -12.38 -10.31
CA ASP A 24 35.93 -12.94 -9.04
C ASP A 24 34.55 -13.59 -9.21
N ALA A 25 34.57 -14.93 -9.28
CA ALA A 25 33.37 -15.76 -9.38
C ALA A 25 32.52 -15.71 -8.10
N GLU A 26 33.11 -15.52 -6.92
CA GLU A 26 32.36 -15.40 -5.68
C GLU A 26 31.58 -14.10 -5.62
N LEU A 27 32.23 -12.98 -5.96
CA LEU A 27 31.58 -11.68 -6.06
C LEU A 27 30.44 -11.71 -7.08
N SER A 28 30.66 -12.38 -8.21
CA SER A 28 29.65 -12.57 -9.26
C SER A 28 28.40 -13.29 -8.75
N VAL A 29 28.58 -14.37 -7.99
CA VAL A 29 27.47 -15.14 -7.39
C VAL A 29 26.77 -14.33 -6.31
N ARG A 30 27.50 -13.61 -5.46
CA ARG A 30 26.92 -12.76 -4.41
C ARG A 30 26.08 -11.62 -4.99
N LEU A 31 26.52 -11.00 -6.09
CA LEU A 31 25.75 -9.96 -6.78
C LEU A 31 24.44 -10.51 -7.38
N LEU A 32 24.42 -11.77 -7.83
CA LEU A 32 23.24 -12.40 -8.41
C LEU A 32 22.25 -12.96 -7.37
N THR A 33 22.74 -13.36 -6.19
CA THR A 33 21.96 -14.14 -5.21
C THR A 33 21.51 -13.30 -4.02
N GLU A 34 22.34 -12.37 -3.55
CA GLU A 34 22.06 -11.58 -2.35
C GLU A 34 21.52 -10.19 -2.71
N GLU A 35 20.37 -9.84 -2.14
CA GLU A 35 19.82 -8.49 -2.28
C GLU A 35 20.68 -7.47 -1.49
N ASN A 36 20.98 -6.33 -2.11
CA ASN A 36 21.80 -5.24 -1.57
C ASN A 36 23.32 -5.46 -1.50
N THR A 37 23.88 -6.54 -2.05
CA THR A 37 25.34 -6.74 -2.09
C THR A 37 26.07 -5.54 -2.67
N ILE A 38 25.53 -4.97 -3.75
CA ILE A 38 26.10 -3.78 -4.41
C ILE A 38 26.32 -2.61 -3.45
N LYS A 39 25.53 -2.43 -2.39
CA LYS A 39 25.73 -1.33 -1.42
C LYS A 39 27.01 -1.52 -0.59
N LYS A 40 27.44 -2.76 -0.38
CA LYS A 40 28.63 -3.11 0.41
C LYS A 40 29.91 -3.06 -0.42
N VAL A 41 29.82 -3.50 -1.67
CA VAL A 41 30.98 -3.61 -2.60
C VAL A 41 31.10 -2.41 -3.54
N ARG A 42 30.29 -1.36 -3.34
CA ARG A 42 30.36 -0.14 -4.14
C ARG A 42 31.63 0.62 -3.81
N GLY A 43 32.40 0.97 -4.84
CA GLY A 43 33.70 1.62 -4.71
C GLY A 43 34.87 0.64 -4.54
N GLU A 44 34.60 -0.66 -4.53
CA GLU A 44 35.63 -1.68 -4.46
C GLU A 44 36.30 -1.85 -5.83
N VAL A 45 37.62 -2.06 -5.82
CA VAL A 45 38.41 -2.32 -7.02
C VAL A 45 38.29 -3.80 -7.37
N VAL A 46 37.75 -4.06 -8.56
CA VAL A 46 37.48 -5.39 -9.09
C VAL A 46 38.23 -5.60 -10.40
N SER A 47 38.69 -6.82 -10.63
CA SER A 47 39.29 -7.21 -11.90
C SER A 47 38.23 -7.60 -12.92
N VAL A 48 38.17 -6.90 -14.04
CA VAL A 48 37.20 -7.11 -15.12
C VAL A 48 37.92 -7.58 -16.38
N ARG A 49 37.44 -8.67 -16.97
CA ARG A 49 37.85 -9.12 -18.30
C ARG A 49 37.01 -8.42 -19.36
N TRP A 50 37.60 -7.40 -19.98
CA TRP A 50 36.93 -6.58 -20.99
C TRP A 50 37.01 -7.17 -22.41
N LYS A 51 38.00 -8.03 -22.68
CA LYS A 51 38.16 -8.78 -23.93
C LYS A 51 38.60 -10.21 -23.67
N ASP A 52 38.15 -11.12 -24.52
CA ASP A 52 38.56 -12.52 -24.47
C ASP A 52 40.02 -12.67 -24.90
N GLY A 53 40.85 -13.23 -24.00
CA GLY A 53 42.27 -13.49 -24.25
C GLY A 53 43.24 -12.40 -23.79
N GLU A 54 42.75 -11.23 -23.35
CA GLU A 54 43.58 -10.17 -22.76
C GLU A 54 43.62 -10.26 -21.23
N ALA A 55 44.64 -9.66 -20.62
CA ALA A 55 44.77 -9.60 -19.17
C ALA A 55 43.60 -8.80 -18.56
N PRO A 56 43.01 -9.25 -17.44
CA PRO A 56 42.01 -8.48 -16.72
C PRO A 56 42.55 -7.11 -16.31
N ALA A 57 41.69 -6.10 -16.37
CA ALA A 57 42.03 -4.74 -15.95
C ALA A 57 41.26 -4.38 -14.67
N GLU A 58 41.86 -3.52 -13.87
CA GLU A 58 41.27 -3.06 -12.60
C GLU A 58 40.26 -1.94 -12.86
N ALA A 59 39.05 -2.13 -12.31
CA ALA A 59 37.96 -1.17 -12.40
C ALA A 59 37.24 -1.08 -11.06
N GLU A 60 36.70 0.10 -10.76
CA GLU A 60 35.90 0.32 -9.57
C GLU A 60 34.43 -0.02 -9.85
N LEU A 61 33.83 -0.82 -8.98
CA LEU A 61 32.43 -1.22 -9.11
C LEU A 61 31.49 -0.10 -8.60
N LEU A 62 30.62 0.40 -9.45
CA LEU A 62 29.73 1.53 -9.11
C LEU A 62 28.29 1.10 -8.84
N ASP A 63 27.76 0.19 -9.65
CA ASP A 63 26.35 -0.17 -9.61
C ASP A 63 26.07 -1.53 -10.29
N PHE A 64 24.88 -2.09 -10.05
CA PHE A 64 24.45 -3.38 -10.55
C PHE A 64 22.95 -3.37 -10.90
N GLY A 65 22.59 -3.92 -12.06
CA GLY A 65 21.20 -3.96 -12.48
C GLY A 65 20.97 -4.58 -13.86
N SER A 66 19.92 -4.12 -14.55
CA SER A 66 19.69 -4.49 -15.95
C SER A 66 20.59 -3.67 -16.88
N GLU A 67 20.94 -4.25 -18.03
CA GLU A 67 21.75 -3.63 -19.08
C GLU A 67 21.28 -2.21 -19.41
N ARG A 68 20.00 -2.07 -19.80
CA ARG A 68 19.38 -0.78 -20.13
C ARG A 68 19.46 0.25 -18.99
N SER A 69 19.38 -0.19 -17.73
CA SER A 69 19.47 0.71 -16.58
C SER A 69 20.90 1.19 -16.37
N MET A 70 21.88 0.31 -16.51
CA MET A 70 23.29 0.64 -16.35
C MET A 70 23.81 1.50 -17.51
N GLU A 71 23.39 1.24 -18.74
CA GLU A 71 23.72 2.10 -19.89
C GLU A 71 23.15 3.51 -19.73
N LYS A 72 21.92 3.64 -19.23
CA LYS A 72 21.33 4.95 -18.92
C LYS A 72 22.14 5.68 -17.84
N LYS A 73 22.59 4.97 -16.80
CA LYS A 73 23.46 5.53 -15.75
C LYS A 73 24.83 5.94 -16.31
N ARG A 74 25.46 5.11 -17.15
CA ARG A 74 26.70 5.42 -17.88
C ARG A 74 26.56 6.71 -18.70
N ALA A 75 25.50 6.82 -19.50
CA ALA A 75 25.26 8.01 -20.34
C ALA A 75 25.07 9.28 -19.50
N ASN A 76 24.39 9.19 -18.35
CA ASN A 76 24.23 10.32 -17.44
C ASN A 76 25.57 10.73 -16.79
N LEU A 77 26.39 9.77 -16.37
CA LEU A 77 27.71 10.04 -15.81
C LEU A 77 28.67 10.62 -16.84
N ALA A 78 28.67 10.10 -18.07
CA ALA A 78 29.45 10.64 -19.18
C ALA A 78 29.04 12.09 -19.50
N LYS A 79 27.73 12.39 -19.53
CA LYS A 79 27.22 13.76 -19.73
C LYS A 79 27.64 14.70 -18.60
N ALA A 80 27.59 14.26 -17.35
CA ALA A 80 28.04 15.04 -16.20
C ALA A 80 29.55 15.31 -16.24
N ALA A 81 30.34 14.36 -16.73
CA ALA A 81 31.79 14.48 -16.90
C ALA A 81 32.19 15.42 -18.06
N VAL A 82 31.41 15.44 -19.13
CA VAL A 82 31.59 16.38 -20.25
C VAL A 82 31.17 17.80 -19.84
N ALA A 83 30.11 17.96 -19.05
CA ALA A 83 29.71 19.25 -18.50
C ALA A 83 30.75 19.86 -17.54
N THR A 84 31.67 19.04 -17.02
CA THR A 84 32.79 19.48 -16.15
C THR A 84 34.12 19.60 -16.88
N LYS A 85 34.20 19.19 -18.17
CA LYS A 85 35.40 19.27 -19.01
C LYS A 85 35.11 20.07 -20.27
N GLU A 86 35.11 21.40 -20.16
CA GLU A 86 35.77 22.37 -21.07
C GLU A 86 35.22 23.81 -20.86
N PRO A 87 36.04 24.87 -21.08
CA PRO A 87 37.34 24.80 -21.75
C PRO A 87 38.54 25.11 -20.85
N GLU A 88 39.48 24.17 -20.79
CA GLU A 88 40.91 24.46 -20.66
C GLU A 88 41.46 24.67 -22.08
N ALA A 89 41.32 25.88 -22.61
CA ALA A 89 42.01 26.32 -23.81
C ALA A 89 42.23 27.84 -23.75
N ALA A 90 43.03 28.29 -22.79
CA ALA A 90 43.81 29.51 -22.84
C ALA A 90 44.68 29.56 -21.58
N ALA A 91 45.97 29.29 -21.74
CA ALA A 91 46.95 29.87 -20.82
C ALA A 91 46.99 31.38 -21.11
N GLU A 92 45.97 32.09 -20.64
CA GLU A 92 46.01 33.54 -20.53
C GLU A 92 46.22 33.88 -19.06
N ASP A 93 47.33 34.59 -18.86
CA ASP A 93 47.74 35.28 -17.66
C ASP A 93 46.62 36.27 -17.26
N HIS A 94 45.64 35.77 -16.53
CA HIS A 94 44.53 36.54 -16.02
C HIS A 94 44.51 36.40 -14.51
N SER A 95 44.99 37.44 -13.85
CA SER A 95 44.59 37.75 -12.48
C SER A 95 43.07 37.94 -12.49
N VAL A 96 42.32 36.84 -12.37
CA VAL A 96 40.89 36.89 -12.10
C VAL A 96 40.77 37.68 -10.81
N CYS A 97 40.17 38.87 -10.93
CA CYS A 97 39.90 39.72 -9.77
C CYS A 97 39.17 38.86 -8.74
N GLN A 98 39.77 38.69 -7.55
CA GLN A 98 39.20 37.93 -6.44
C GLN A 98 37.76 38.39 -6.10
N CYS A 99 37.36 39.56 -6.58
CA CYS A 99 36.02 40.11 -6.49
C CYS A 99 34.92 39.27 -7.18
N ASP A 100 35.16 38.62 -8.32
CA ASP A 100 34.09 37.88 -9.03
C ASP A 100 33.92 36.45 -8.51
N ALA A 101 35.00 35.82 -8.04
CA ALA A 101 34.93 34.57 -7.30
C ALA A 101 34.23 34.78 -5.94
N ALA A 102 34.54 35.87 -5.24
CA ALA A 102 33.90 36.22 -3.97
C ALA A 102 32.39 36.49 -4.11
N LYS A 103 31.96 37.19 -5.18
CA LYS A 103 30.52 37.39 -5.47
C LYS A 103 29.80 36.07 -5.72
N LYS A 104 30.37 35.20 -6.54
CA LYS A 104 29.76 33.87 -6.81
C LYS A 104 29.69 33.01 -5.56
N LEU A 105 30.68 33.07 -4.68
CA LEU A 105 30.64 32.39 -3.38
C LEU A 105 29.52 32.95 -2.50
N ALA A 106 29.39 34.27 -2.40
CA ALA A 106 28.30 34.90 -1.64
C ALA A 106 26.91 34.55 -2.20
N GLU A 107 26.74 34.55 -3.53
CA GLU A 107 25.49 34.13 -4.18
C GLU A 107 25.14 32.66 -3.90
N MET A 108 26.16 31.79 -3.88
CA MET A 108 25.98 30.37 -3.56
C MET A 108 25.66 30.17 -2.07
N GLU A 109 26.29 30.93 -1.18
CA GLU A 109 25.99 30.93 0.25
C GLU A 109 24.54 31.38 0.51
N ASP A 110 24.09 32.46 -0.14
CA ASP A 110 22.70 32.91 -0.07
C ASP A 110 21.73 31.87 -0.63
N TYR A 111 22.11 31.17 -1.71
CA TYR A 111 21.30 30.11 -2.28
C TYR A 111 21.19 28.89 -1.35
N ILE A 112 22.30 28.48 -0.73
CA ILE A 112 22.33 27.39 0.26
C ILE A 112 21.44 27.76 1.44
N LYS A 113 21.58 28.98 1.98
CA LYS A 113 20.76 29.45 3.09
C LYS A 113 19.27 29.46 2.77
N ASN A 114 18.89 29.90 1.56
CA ASN A 114 17.50 29.84 1.11
C ASN A 114 16.99 28.39 0.99
N LEU A 115 17.82 27.47 0.50
CA LEU A 115 17.47 26.05 0.46
C LEU A 115 17.31 25.46 1.87
N GLU A 116 18.17 25.83 2.82
CA GLU A 116 18.08 25.43 4.22
C GLU A 116 16.80 25.95 4.87
N ASP A 117 16.47 27.23 4.69
CA ASP A 117 15.22 27.83 5.19
C ASP A 117 13.99 27.11 4.62
N ARG A 118 14.02 26.77 3.32
CA ARG A 118 12.94 26.02 2.67
C ARG A 118 12.82 24.59 3.18
N LEU A 119 13.94 23.94 3.47
CA LEU A 119 13.96 22.60 4.08
C LEU A 119 13.37 22.65 5.49
N HIS A 120 13.78 23.63 6.31
CA HIS A 120 13.25 23.80 7.66
C HIS A 120 11.72 24.00 7.64
N VAL A 121 11.21 24.86 6.75
CA VAL A 121 9.76 25.06 6.59
C VAL A 121 9.05 23.78 6.13
N ALA A 122 9.69 22.98 5.27
CA ALA A 122 9.13 21.71 4.82
C ALA A 122 9.10 20.67 5.95
N GLU A 123 10.15 20.59 6.76
CA GLU A 123 10.24 19.71 7.93
C GLU A 123 9.19 20.08 8.97
N ASP A 124 9.02 21.37 9.28
CA ASP A 124 7.98 21.84 10.20
C ASP A 124 6.57 21.47 9.72
N ARG A 125 6.30 21.62 8.42
CA ARG A 125 5.02 21.24 7.81
C ARG A 125 4.79 19.73 7.88
N LEU A 126 5.83 18.94 7.68
CA LEU A 126 5.74 17.49 7.76
C LEU A 126 5.45 17.06 9.21
N GLN A 127 6.17 17.63 10.18
CA GLN A 127 5.92 17.39 11.61
C GLN A 127 4.49 17.77 12.01
N MET A 128 3.98 18.92 11.55
CA MET A 128 2.58 19.32 11.78
C MET A 128 1.60 18.33 11.16
N ALA A 129 1.86 17.83 9.95
CA ALA A 129 1.02 16.83 9.30
C ALA A 129 1.01 15.49 10.04
N GLU A 130 2.16 15.04 10.55
CA GLU A 130 2.28 13.85 11.38
C GLU A 130 1.49 13.99 12.69
N ASN A 131 1.69 15.10 13.42
CA ASN A 131 0.94 15.40 14.65
C ASN A 131 -0.58 15.44 14.40
N ASN A 132 -1.01 15.99 13.27
CA ASN A 132 -2.42 16.02 12.88
C ASN A 132 -2.96 14.63 12.55
N ALA A 133 -2.18 13.78 11.88
CA ALA A 133 -2.55 12.41 11.59
C ALA A 133 -2.71 11.57 12.87
N GLU A 134 -1.80 11.73 13.84
CA GLU A 134 -1.88 11.11 15.16
C GLU A 134 -3.11 11.60 15.93
N SER A 135 -3.35 12.91 15.95
CA SER A 135 -4.53 13.52 16.56
C SER A 135 -5.81 12.98 15.95
N PHE A 136 -5.88 12.87 14.62
CA PHE A 136 -7.02 12.28 13.92
C PHE A 136 -7.22 10.80 14.29
N ALA A 137 -6.14 10.02 14.40
CA ALA A 137 -6.22 8.63 14.83
C ALA A 137 -6.76 8.50 16.26
N MET A 138 -6.35 9.38 17.18
CA MET A 138 -6.88 9.45 18.54
C MET A 138 -8.36 9.83 18.55
N VAL A 139 -8.77 10.86 17.79
CA VAL A 139 -10.18 11.26 17.67
C VAL A 139 -11.02 10.11 17.11
N LYS A 140 -10.54 9.40 16.08
CA LYS A 140 -11.25 8.24 15.52
C LYS A 140 -11.43 7.12 16.54
N LYS A 141 -10.41 6.85 17.36
CA LYS A 141 -10.50 5.88 18.47
C LYS A 141 -11.51 6.37 19.52
N ALA A 142 -11.46 7.64 19.91
CA ALA A 142 -12.38 8.24 20.86
C ALA A 142 -13.84 8.18 20.34
N SER A 143 -14.11 8.57 19.09
CA SER A 143 -15.44 8.46 18.49
C SER A 143 -15.94 7.01 18.46
N LYS A 144 -15.07 6.03 18.21
CA LYS A 144 -15.43 4.61 18.26
C LYS A 144 -15.78 4.16 19.67
N LEU A 145 -15.04 4.64 20.69
CA LEU A 145 -15.34 4.38 22.09
C LEU A 145 -16.64 5.04 22.51
N VAL A 146 -16.88 6.30 22.15
CA VAL A 146 -18.14 7.02 22.41
C VAL A 146 -19.32 6.27 21.80
N ARG A 147 -19.23 5.83 20.54
CA ARG A 147 -20.29 5.01 19.91
C ARG A 147 -20.52 3.69 20.64
N ARG A 148 -19.47 3.04 21.16
CA ARG A 148 -19.61 1.83 21.98
C ARG A 148 -20.27 2.12 23.32
N LEU A 149 -19.89 3.21 23.98
CA LEU A 149 -20.50 3.62 25.25
C LEU A 149 -21.97 4.02 25.05
N GLN A 150 -22.30 4.73 23.97
CA GLN A 150 -23.67 5.01 23.57
C GLN A 150 -24.43 3.72 23.30
N ALA A 151 -23.87 2.77 22.54
CA ALA A 151 -24.51 1.46 22.33
C ALA A 151 -24.67 0.64 23.62
N LEU A 152 -23.83 0.83 24.64
CA LEU A 152 -23.99 0.22 25.96
C LEU A 152 -24.98 0.98 26.86
N GLN A 153 -25.17 2.29 26.65
CA GLN A 153 -26.23 3.08 27.29
C GLN A 153 -27.60 2.83 26.65
N GLU A 154 -27.64 2.62 25.33
CA GLU A 154 -28.81 2.28 24.53
C GLU A 154 -29.10 0.77 24.52
N ALA A 155 -28.14 -0.08 24.91
CA ALA A 155 -28.44 -1.43 25.35
C ALA A 155 -29.44 -1.28 26.50
N PRO A 156 -30.61 -1.94 26.43
CA PRO A 156 -31.73 -1.61 27.29
C PRO A 156 -31.29 -1.82 28.74
N ARG A 157 -31.08 -0.71 29.45
CA ARG A 157 -31.28 -0.71 30.90
C ARG A 157 -32.65 -1.30 31.07
N GLN A 158 -32.72 -2.44 31.77
CA GLN A 158 -33.98 -3.05 32.21
C GLN A 158 -34.68 -2.02 33.11
N ALA A 159 -35.40 -1.10 32.49
CA ALA A 159 -36.15 -0.03 33.12
C ALA A 159 -37.25 0.33 32.12
N ASP A 160 -38.44 -0.20 32.39
CA ASP A 160 -39.73 0.07 31.73
C ASP A 160 -39.75 0.00 30.20
N VAL A 161 -39.94 -1.22 29.68
CA VAL A 161 -40.43 -1.45 28.32
C VAL A 161 -41.95 -1.20 28.32
N PRO A 162 -42.49 -0.12 27.72
CA PRO A 162 -43.89 -0.12 27.33
C PRO A 162 -44.08 -1.27 26.35
N LYS A 163 -45.06 -2.15 26.62
CA LYS A 163 -45.37 -3.35 25.83
C LYS A 163 -45.11 -3.08 24.34
N ALA A 164 -44.08 -3.73 23.80
CA ALA A 164 -43.72 -3.60 22.40
C ALA A 164 -44.95 -3.98 21.57
N ASP A 165 -45.47 -3.02 20.82
CA ASP A 165 -46.48 -3.27 19.81
C ASP A 165 -45.87 -4.28 18.82
N THR A 166 -46.37 -5.52 18.90
CA THR A 166 -45.99 -6.60 18.00
C THR A 166 -47.10 -6.79 16.97
N GLU A 167 -46.72 -6.97 15.72
CA GLU A 167 -47.59 -7.31 14.61
C GLU A 167 -47.34 -8.77 14.21
N ASP A 168 -48.43 -9.48 13.91
CA ASP A 168 -48.35 -10.83 13.34
C ASP A 168 -48.00 -10.71 11.85
N ILE A 169 -46.83 -11.21 11.47
CA ILE A 169 -46.38 -11.25 10.07
C ILE A 169 -46.96 -12.46 9.30
N GLY A 170 -47.77 -13.28 9.96
CA GLY A 170 -48.45 -14.45 9.43
C GLY A 170 -48.10 -15.72 10.21
N GLY A 171 -49.07 -16.63 10.31
CA GLY A 171 -48.86 -17.94 10.94
C GLY A 171 -48.59 -17.87 12.46
N GLY A 172 -48.96 -16.78 13.13
CA GLY A 172 -48.74 -16.57 14.56
C GLY A 172 -47.33 -16.11 14.90
N VAL A 173 -46.57 -15.60 13.92
CA VAL A 173 -45.20 -15.13 14.12
C VAL A 173 -45.24 -13.63 14.41
N MET A 174 -44.94 -13.29 15.66
CA MET A 174 -45.00 -11.91 16.14
C MET A 174 -43.65 -11.20 15.93
N VAL A 175 -43.67 -10.03 15.29
CA VAL A 175 -42.49 -9.17 15.09
C VAL A 175 -42.82 -7.76 15.55
N GLU A 176 -41.84 -7.06 16.12
CA GLU A 176 -42.03 -5.69 16.60
C GLU A 176 -42.33 -4.72 15.44
N LYS A 177 -43.36 -3.86 15.61
CA LYS A 177 -43.75 -2.84 14.60
C LYS A 177 -42.61 -1.91 14.21
N THR A 178 -41.76 -1.57 15.18
CA THR A 178 -40.61 -0.68 14.98
C THR A 178 -39.58 -1.31 14.03
N VAL A 179 -39.42 -2.63 14.10
CA VAL A 179 -38.54 -3.41 13.23
C VAL A 179 -39.09 -3.42 11.82
N ILE A 180 -40.38 -3.71 11.65
CA ILE A 180 -41.05 -3.70 10.34
C ILE A 180 -40.93 -2.31 9.70
N SER A 181 -41.28 -1.25 10.43
CA SER A 181 -41.19 0.14 9.95
C SER A 181 -39.77 0.54 9.56
N ARG A 182 -38.77 0.14 10.36
CA ARG A 182 -37.34 0.37 10.05
C ARG A 182 -36.90 -0.40 8.81
N LEU A 183 -37.38 -1.63 8.64
CA LEU A 183 -37.08 -2.44 7.46
C LEU A 183 -37.67 -1.80 6.19
N HIS A 184 -38.89 -1.27 6.24
CA HIS A 184 -39.48 -0.52 5.13
C HIS A 184 -38.65 0.72 4.77
N ALA A 185 -38.28 1.54 5.76
CA ALA A 185 -37.49 2.75 5.53
C ALA A 185 -36.08 2.44 5.01
N HIS A 186 -35.43 1.40 5.54
CA HIS A 186 -34.03 1.07 5.22
C HIS A 186 -33.86 0.25 3.93
N CYS A 187 -34.91 -0.49 3.53
CA CYS A 187 -34.86 -1.36 2.35
C CYS A 187 -35.38 -0.70 1.07
N GLN A 188 -36.03 0.47 1.13
CA GLN A 188 -36.35 1.35 -0.01
C GLN A 188 -36.83 0.61 -1.28
N GLY A 189 -37.74 -0.35 -1.15
CA GLY A 189 -38.28 -1.04 -2.33
C GLY A 189 -37.44 -2.22 -2.85
N LEU A 190 -36.33 -2.60 -2.20
CA LEU A 190 -35.50 -3.75 -2.59
C LEU A 190 -35.98 -5.05 -1.92
N PRO A 191 -36.61 -5.98 -2.67
CA PRO A 191 -37.29 -7.14 -2.07
C PRO A 191 -36.30 -8.12 -1.42
N THR A 192 -35.15 -8.36 -2.06
CA THR A 192 -34.09 -9.24 -1.55
C THR A 192 -33.43 -8.72 -0.27
N LYS A 193 -33.24 -7.40 -0.16
CA LYS A 193 -32.66 -6.77 1.03
C LYS A 193 -33.64 -6.83 2.21
N PHE A 194 -34.93 -6.60 1.93
CA PHE A 194 -36.01 -6.72 2.90
C PHE A 194 -36.12 -8.16 3.43
N ALA A 195 -36.21 -9.16 2.54
CA ALA A 195 -36.30 -10.57 2.93
C ALA A 195 -35.12 -11.02 3.80
N ARG A 196 -33.87 -10.68 3.41
CA ARG A 196 -32.67 -11.05 4.19
C ARG A 196 -32.65 -10.41 5.57
N SER A 197 -33.10 -9.17 5.67
CA SER A 197 -33.13 -8.45 6.93
C SER A 197 -34.25 -8.96 7.83
N LEU A 198 -35.41 -9.31 7.26
CA LEU A 198 -36.52 -9.92 7.99
C LEU A 198 -36.16 -11.32 8.51
N LEU A 199 -35.47 -12.14 7.71
CA LEU A 199 -34.95 -13.45 8.14
C LEU A 199 -34.05 -13.35 9.38
N ARG A 200 -33.21 -12.31 9.47
CA ARG A 200 -32.33 -12.07 10.63
C ARG A 200 -33.06 -11.62 11.90
N ASN A 201 -34.30 -11.15 11.77
CA ASN A 201 -35.14 -10.79 12.90
C ASN A 201 -36.01 -11.96 13.37
N VAL A 202 -36.41 -12.86 12.46
CA VAL A 202 -37.26 -14.02 12.77
C VAL A 202 -36.45 -15.24 13.21
N PHE A 203 -35.22 -15.41 12.69
CA PHE A 203 -34.32 -16.51 13.01
C PHE A 203 -33.05 -16.00 13.66
N THR A 204 -32.45 -16.81 14.54
CA THR A 204 -31.15 -16.47 15.13
C THR A 204 -30.02 -16.68 14.11
N ASP A 205 -28.90 -15.98 14.31
CA ASP A 205 -27.71 -16.12 13.47
C ASP A 205 -27.17 -17.56 13.47
N GLU A 206 -27.36 -18.30 14.56
CA GLU A 206 -26.95 -19.70 14.69
C GLU A 206 -27.80 -20.61 13.81
N GLU A 207 -29.13 -20.42 13.85
CA GLU A 207 -30.07 -21.18 13.02
C GLU A 207 -29.83 -20.94 11.53
N LEU A 208 -29.58 -19.70 11.12
CA LEU A 208 -29.31 -19.37 9.73
C LEU A 208 -28.00 -19.95 9.19
N ARG A 209 -27.02 -20.25 10.04
CA ARG A 209 -25.75 -20.87 9.63
C ARG A 209 -25.85 -22.40 9.55
N GLN A 210 -26.57 -23.00 10.49
CA GLN A 210 -26.63 -24.45 10.66
C GLN A 210 -27.77 -25.09 9.87
N LYS A 211 -28.87 -24.37 9.61
CA LYS A 211 -30.04 -24.88 8.89
C LYS A 211 -30.04 -24.44 7.42
N SER A 212 -30.73 -25.21 6.59
CA SER A 212 -31.01 -24.96 5.16
C SER A 212 -32.46 -24.50 4.99
N LEU A 213 -32.79 -23.86 3.87
CA LEU A 213 -34.17 -23.43 3.58
C LEU A 213 -35.17 -24.60 3.57
N TYR A 214 -34.77 -25.77 3.04
CA TYR A 214 -35.66 -26.91 2.84
C TYR A 214 -35.18 -28.21 3.51
N GLY A 215 -34.04 -28.17 4.19
CA GLY A 215 -33.45 -29.36 4.82
C GLY A 215 -32.96 -30.43 3.83
N LYS A 216 -32.81 -30.10 2.55
CA LYS A 216 -32.38 -31.03 1.50
C LYS A 216 -30.88 -30.88 1.22
N GLY A 217 -30.21 -32.00 0.99
CA GLY A 217 -28.82 -32.03 0.53
C GLY A 217 -28.67 -31.44 -0.87
N THR A 218 -27.50 -30.88 -1.16
CA THR A 218 -27.20 -30.29 -2.46
C THR A 218 -26.95 -31.39 -3.49
N ASN A 219 -27.62 -31.35 -4.64
CA ASN A 219 -27.43 -32.34 -5.72
C ASN A 219 -25.98 -32.42 -6.24
N ALA A 220 -25.23 -31.32 -6.14
CA ALA A 220 -23.81 -31.23 -6.53
C ALA A 220 -22.84 -31.84 -5.49
N TYR A 221 -23.28 -32.04 -4.25
CA TYR A 221 -22.47 -32.60 -3.18
C TYR A 221 -23.27 -33.65 -2.42
N LYS A 222 -23.44 -34.81 -3.06
CA LYS A 222 -24.29 -35.91 -2.57
C LYS A 222 -23.74 -36.60 -1.31
N GLU A 223 -22.44 -36.48 -1.05
CA GLU A 223 -21.75 -37.13 0.07
C GLU A 223 -21.73 -36.28 1.35
N GLY A 224 -22.19 -35.03 1.29
CA GLY A 224 -22.24 -34.15 2.46
C GLY A 224 -23.42 -34.44 3.39
N PRO A 225 -23.27 -34.18 4.70
CA PRO A 225 -24.41 -34.23 5.61
C PRO A 225 -25.45 -33.18 5.21
N ALA A 226 -26.70 -33.61 5.06
CA ALA A 226 -27.81 -32.69 4.84
C ALA A 226 -28.03 -31.85 6.10
N LYS A 227 -28.13 -30.53 5.93
CA LYS A 227 -28.51 -29.62 7.01
C LYS A 227 -30.00 -29.74 7.29
N ASP A 228 -30.42 -29.56 8.54
CA ASP A 228 -31.83 -29.50 8.90
C ASP A 228 -32.55 -28.32 8.24
N GLY A 229 -33.86 -28.45 8.04
CA GLY A 229 -34.69 -27.38 7.50
C GLY A 229 -34.96 -26.27 8.52
N LEU A 230 -35.09 -25.03 8.05
CA LEU A 230 -35.69 -23.96 8.83
C LEU A 230 -37.17 -24.27 9.12
N ASP A 231 -37.70 -23.69 10.19
CA ASP A 231 -39.11 -23.82 10.56
C ASP A 231 -39.99 -23.35 9.39
N PRO A 232 -40.76 -24.25 8.75
CA PRO A 232 -41.52 -23.92 7.56
C PRO A 232 -42.63 -22.90 7.85
N VAL A 233 -43.17 -22.85 9.08
CA VAL A 233 -44.21 -21.90 9.46
C VAL A 233 -43.64 -20.49 9.47
N ARG A 234 -42.49 -20.30 10.13
CA ARG A 234 -41.79 -19.00 10.17
C ARG A 234 -41.28 -18.57 8.82
N LEU A 235 -40.78 -19.50 8.02
CA LEU A 235 -40.31 -19.21 6.67
C LEU A 235 -41.48 -18.76 5.77
N ASN A 236 -42.62 -19.44 5.84
CA ASN A 236 -43.81 -19.05 5.09
C ASN A 236 -44.38 -17.70 5.53
N ALA A 237 -44.30 -17.35 6.82
CA ALA A 237 -44.66 -16.04 7.32
C ALA A 237 -43.80 -14.93 6.69
N VAL A 238 -42.48 -15.13 6.64
CA VAL A 238 -41.54 -14.19 6.00
C VAL A 238 -41.85 -14.04 4.50
N LEU A 239 -42.14 -15.14 3.81
CA LEU A 239 -42.52 -15.11 2.39
C LEU A 239 -43.87 -14.41 2.17
N GLY A 240 -44.84 -14.64 3.04
CA GLY A 240 -46.15 -13.98 3.02
C GLY A 240 -46.02 -12.46 3.19
N MET A 241 -45.25 -12.02 4.19
CA MET A 241 -44.99 -10.61 4.40
C MET A 241 -44.21 -9.97 3.24
N HIS A 242 -43.23 -10.69 2.68
CA HIS A 242 -42.53 -10.22 1.50
C HIS A 242 -43.49 -10.04 0.30
N ARG A 243 -44.41 -10.97 0.05
CA ARG A 243 -45.41 -10.81 -1.01
C ARG A 243 -46.33 -9.62 -0.73
N PHE A 244 -46.87 -9.51 0.47
CA PHE A 244 -47.77 -8.41 0.86
C PHE A 244 -47.17 -7.01 0.63
N VAL A 245 -45.85 -6.88 0.75
CA VAL A 245 -45.15 -5.59 0.60
C VAL A 245 -44.75 -5.28 -0.85
N PHE A 246 -44.58 -6.29 -1.70
CA PHE A 246 -43.93 -6.14 -3.02
C PHE A 246 -44.75 -6.67 -4.22
N GLU A 247 -45.85 -7.37 -3.99
CA GLU A 247 -46.83 -7.81 -5.00
C GLU A 247 -48.18 -7.08 -4.78
#